data_AF-A0A099SYP0-F1
#
_entry.id   AF-A0A099SYP0-F1
#
_cell.length_a   1.000
_cell.length_b   1.000
_cell.length_c   1.000
_cell.angle_alpha   90.00
_cell.angle_beta   90.00
_cell.angle_gamma   90.00
#
_symmetry.space_group_name_H-M   'P 1'
#
loop_
_entity.id
_entity.type
_entity.pdbx_description
1 polymer ?
#
loop_
_entity_poly.entity_id
_entity_poly.type
_entity_poly.pdbx_seq_one_letter_code
_entity_poly.pdbx_strand_id
1 'polypeptide(L)'
;MESIILDEKTDYDGSQISSLWAYNLKGIQQDSIVAFRGGCDVKLEHMIDLEDKRMGDSIYSTDMLHFLIEHFDSTDLKLVYARQRLFTAIVAEALLDGGITTTRQGDDLFVNGKKLTISIASTSAVSQKIHFGINVFHDFYGNLTDNGLDEAKAVGLLGDIANRYVAEFEDIEKDLRKSRPLDVV
;
A
#
# COMPACT_ATOMS: atom_id res chain seq x y z
N MET A 1 1.19 -15.32 -2.97
CA MET A 1 1.15 -14.17 -2.03
C MET A 1 -0.05 -14.37 -1.11
N GLU A 2 0.06 -13.99 0.17
CA GLU A 2 -1.07 -14.03 1.12
C GLU A 2 -1.68 -12.65 1.33
N SER A 3 -3.01 -12.56 1.40
CA SER A 3 -3.74 -11.37 1.85
C SER A 3 -4.18 -11.57 3.29
N ILE A 4 -3.80 -10.63 4.17
CA ILE A 4 -4.15 -10.66 5.59
C ILE A 4 -4.89 -9.38 5.93
N ILE A 5 -6.15 -9.52 6.34
CA ILE A 5 -6.95 -8.40 6.85
C ILE A 5 -6.92 -8.45 8.38
N LEU A 6 -6.63 -7.32 9.04
CA LEU A 6 -6.74 -7.21 10.49
C LEU A 6 -8.12 -6.67 10.87
N ASP A 7 -8.84 -7.42 11.71
CA ASP A 7 -10.19 -7.05 12.15
C ASP A 7 -10.18 -5.89 13.15
N GLU A 8 -9.13 -5.79 13.97
CA GLU A 8 -8.97 -4.75 14.97
C GLU A 8 -8.24 -3.53 14.40
N LYS A 9 -8.66 -2.34 14.86
CA LYS A 9 -7.94 -1.11 14.53
C LYS A 9 -6.49 -1.20 15.00
N THR A 10 -5.57 -0.93 14.09
CA THR A 10 -4.13 -0.98 14.33
C THR A 10 -3.51 0.30 13.81
N ASP A 11 -2.84 1.06 14.68
CA ASP A 11 -2.20 2.32 14.28
C ASP A 11 -0.86 2.06 13.58
N TYR A 12 -0.51 2.95 12.66
CA TYR A 12 0.75 2.95 11.94
C TYR A 12 1.68 4.06 12.44
N ASP A 13 2.80 3.67 13.03
CA ASP A 13 3.84 4.58 13.53
C ASP A 13 5.13 4.56 12.68
N GLY A 14 5.12 3.78 11.60
CA GLY A 14 6.26 3.56 10.70
C GLY A 14 7.06 2.30 11.01
N SER A 15 6.99 1.74 12.23
CA SER A 15 7.78 0.55 12.59
C SER A 15 7.35 -0.70 11.82
N GLN A 16 6.11 -0.74 11.34
CA GLN A 16 5.50 -1.87 10.61
C GLN A 16 6.11 -2.08 9.22
N ILE A 17 6.82 -1.09 8.66
CA ILE A 17 7.53 -1.23 7.38
C ILE A 17 8.81 -2.07 7.48
N SER A 18 9.21 -2.47 8.68
CA SER A 18 10.34 -3.36 8.90
C SER A 18 10.15 -4.73 8.21
N SER A 19 11.26 -5.35 7.81
CA SER A 19 11.25 -6.68 7.20
C SER A 19 10.72 -7.73 8.18
N LEU A 20 10.04 -8.75 7.66
CA LEU A 20 9.47 -9.85 8.43
C LEU A 20 8.36 -9.42 9.41
N TRP A 21 7.78 -8.23 9.24
CA TRP A 21 6.71 -7.77 10.14
C TRP A 21 5.50 -8.71 10.12
N ALA A 22 5.06 -9.16 8.94
CA ALA A 22 3.94 -10.11 8.80
C ALA A 22 4.25 -11.47 9.44
N TYR A 23 5.51 -11.93 9.35
CA TYR A 23 5.98 -13.15 10.01
C TYR A 23 5.93 -13.00 11.53
N ASN A 24 6.41 -11.88 12.09
CA ASN A 24 6.37 -11.64 13.53
C ASN A 24 4.93 -11.49 14.05
N LEU A 25 4.02 -10.95 13.22
CA LEU A 25 2.63 -10.75 13.59
C LEU A 25 1.80 -12.04 13.58
N LYS A 26 1.87 -12.84 12.50
CA LYS A 26 1.00 -14.03 12.29
C LYS A 26 1.72 -15.28 11.80
N GLY A 27 3.05 -15.28 11.71
CA GLY A 27 3.84 -16.43 11.24
C GLY A 27 3.81 -16.65 9.73
N ILE A 28 3.50 -15.62 8.94
CA ILE A 28 3.39 -15.71 7.47
C ILE A 28 4.77 -15.97 6.84
N GLN A 29 4.88 -17.04 6.05
CA GLN A 29 6.14 -17.51 5.43
C GLN A 29 6.11 -17.43 3.89
N GLN A 30 5.51 -16.37 3.35
CA GLN A 30 5.41 -16.10 1.92
C GLN A 30 5.31 -14.60 1.66
N ASP A 31 5.43 -14.18 0.39
CA ASP A 31 5.06 -12.83 -0.03
C ASP A 31 3.67 -12.48 0.52
N SER A 32 3.49 -11.26 1.01
CA SER A 32 2.26 -10.88 1.71
C SER A 32 1.85 -9.43 1.49
N ILE A 33 0.55 -9.20 1.60
CA ILE A 33 -0.07 -7.90 1.79
C ILE A 33 -0.89 -7.95 3.06
N VAL A 34 -0.51 -7.15 4.06
CA VAL A 34 -1.26 -6.99 5.30
C VAL A 34 -2.02 -5.68 5.21
N ALA A 35 -3.34 -5.74 5.32
CA ALA A 35 -4.21 -4.59 5.23
C ALA A 35 -4.96 -4.37 6.55
N PHE A 36 -4.98 -3.13 7.03
CA PHE A 36 -5.60 -2.77 8.30
C PHE A 36 -6.02 -1.30 8.32
N ARG A 37 -6.81 -0.90 9.31
CA ARG A 37 -7.27 0.48 9.49
C ARG A 37 -6.87 1.00 10.84
N GLY A 38 -6.46 2.26 10.93
CA GLY A 38 -6.10 2.91 12.18
C GLY A 38 -5.62 4.34 11.96
N GLY A 39 -5.08 4.94 13.01
CA GLY A 39 -4.38 6.21 12.90
C GLY A 39 -3.01 6.04 12.24
N CYS A 40 -2.48 7.16 11.76
CA CYS A 40 -1.15 7.29 11.20
C CYS A 40 -0.42 8.38 11.99
N ASP A 41 0.73 8.07 12.58
CA ASP A 41 1.60 9.03 13.27
C ASP A 41 3.06 8.55 13.16
N VAL A 42 3.66 8.82 12.00
CA VAL A 42 5.01 8.31 11.68
C VAL A 42 6.06 9.02 12.52
N LYS A 43 6.78 8.25 13.35
CA LYS A 43 7.87 8.80 14.16
C LYS A 43 9.07 9.16 13.29
N LEU A 44 9.79 10.21 13.67
CA LEU A 44 10.94 10.72 12.92
C LEU A 44 12.07 9.68 12.74
N GLU A 45 12.21 8.76 13.68
CA GLU A 45 13.13 7.61 13.59
C GLU A 45 12.70 6.53 12.60
N HIS A 46 11.41 6.47 12.26
CA HIS A 46 10.82 5.52 11.32
C HIS A 46 10.48 6.15 9.96
N MET A 47 10.76 7.44 9.80
CA MET A 47 10.59 8.16 8.54
C MET A 47 11.64 7.71 7.52
N ILE A 48 11.18 6.99 6.50
CA ILE A 48 12.02 6.46 5.43
C ILE A 48 12.31 7.52 4.37
N ASP A 49 11.32 8.38 4.07
CA ASP A 49 11.54 9.50 3.14
C ASP A 49 12.41 10.58 3.80
N LEU A 50 13.60 10.78 3.23
CA LEU A 50 14.56 11.77 3.73
C LEU A 50 14.21 13.20 3.29
N GLU A 51 13.34 13.37 2.28
CA GLU A 51 12.81 14.68 1.90
C GLU A 51 11.84 15.19 2.97
N ASP A 52 10.86 14.37 3.35
CA ASP A 52 9.92 14.65 4.46
C ASP A 52 10.69 14.97 5.75
N LYS A 53 11.72 14.16 6.06
CA LYS A 53 12.58 14.37 7.22
C LYS A 53 13.35 15.69 7.18
N ARG A 54 13.78 16.13 6.00
CA ARG A 54 14.50 17.41 5.81
C ARG A 54 13.55 18.60 5.90
N MET A 55 12.32 18.46 5.41
CA MET A 55 11.29 19.49 5.46
C MET A 55 10.63 19.60 6.85
N GLY A 56 10.80 18.57 7.69
CA GLY A 56 10.18 18.51 9.00
C GLY A 56 8.68 18.21 8.90
N ASP A 57 8.29 17.53 7.83
CA ASP A 57 6.89 17.20 7.55
C ASP A 57 6.41 16.14 8.54
N SER A 58 5.15 16.28 8.95
CA SER A 58 4.48 15.32 9.82
C SER A 58 3.56 14.46 8.97
N ILE A 59 3.80 13.15 8.95
CA ILE A 59 2.89 12.19 8.32
C ILE A 59 1.89 11.74 9.39
N TYR A 60 0.73 12.40 9.40
CA TYR A 60 -0.30 12.20 10.41
C TYR A 60 -1.70 12.07 9.80
N SER A 61 -2.52 11.19 10.36
CA SER A 61 -3.95 11.07 10.08
C SER A 61 -4.65 10.35 11.23
N THR A 62 -5.88 10.73 11.57
CA THR A 62 -6.63 10.06 12.64
C THR A 62 -7.31 8.77 12.18
N ASP A 63 -7.49 8.59 10.87
CA ASP A 63 -8.16 7.43 10.31
C ASP A 63 -7.75 7.17 8.86
N MET A 64 -7.04 6.05 8.65
CA MET A 64 -6.40 5.69 7.40
C MET A 64 -6.51 4.18 7.17
N LEU A 65 -6.69 3.78 5.90
CA LEU A 65 -6.47 2.41 5.46
C LEU A 65 -4.99 2.23 5.15
N HIS A 66 -4.38 1.17 5.67
CA HIS A 66 -2.97 0.87 5.52
C HIS A 66 -2.77 -0.46 4.80
N PHE A 67 -1.76 -0.50 3.93
CA PHE A 67 -1.32 -1.71 3.25
C PHE A 67 0.20 -1.83 3.42
N LEU A 68 0.63 -2.95 4.01
CA LEU A 68 2.04 -3.31 4.17
C LEU A 68 2.32 -4.52 3.28
N ILE A 69 3.10 -4.32 2.24
CA ILE A 69 3.45 -5.34 1.27
C ILE A 69 4.90 -5.75 1.48
N GLU A 70 5.16 -7.06 1.41
CA GLU A 70 6.50 -7.62 1.46
C GLU A 70 6.69 -8.70 0.38
N HIS A 71 7.75 -8.55 -0.40
CA HIS A 71 8.18 -9.51 -1.42
C HIS A 71 9.59 -10.02 -1.14
N PHE A 72 9.82 -11.31 -1.35
CA PHE A 72 11.09 -11.99 -1.05
C PHE A 72 11.86 -12.47 -2.30
N ASP A 73 11.43 -12.06 -3.50
CA ASP A 73 12.01 -12.51 -4.78
C ASP A 73 13.22 -11.68 -5.24
N SER A 74 13.41 -10.48 -4.70
CA SER A 74 14.47 -9.55 -5.10
C SER A 74 14.73 -8.50 -4.02
N THR A 75 15.82 -7.73 -4.15
CA THR A 75 16.08 -6.49 -3.40
C THR A 75 16.35 -5.31 -4.34
N ASP A 76 15.90 -5.40 -5.60
CA ASP A 76 16.04 -4.35 -6.61
C ASP A 76 15.15 -3.14 -6.27
N LEU A 77 15.78 -1.98 -6.08
CA LEU A 77 15.10 -0.73 -5.74
C LEU A 77 14.17 -0.23 -6.86
N LYS A 78 14.56 -0.36 -8.12
CA LYS A 78 13.69 0.07 -9.24
C LYS A 78 12.46 -0.82 -9.33
N LEU A 79 12.63 -2.12 -9.08
CA LEU A 79 11.51 -3.06 -9.07
C LEU A 79 10.50 -2.73 -7.96
N VAL A 80 10.94 -2.50 -6.72
CA VAL A 80 9.98 -2.18 -5.64
C VAL A 80 9.24 -0.87 -5.89
N TYR A 81 9.92 0.16 -6.43
CA TYR A 81 9.24 1.40 -6.83
C TYR A 81 8.27 1.16 -8.00
N ALA A 82 8.59 0.31 -8.98
CA ALA A 82 7.64 -0.06 -10.02
C ALA A 82 6.40 -0.76 -9.46
N ARG A 83 6.59 -1.70 -8.51
CA ARG A 83 5.50 -2.39 -7.80
C ARG A 83 4.63 -1.44 -6.98
N GLN A 84 5.24 -0.44 -6.34
CA GLN A 84 4.52 0.63 -5.63
C GLN A 84 3.60 1.41 -6.58
N ARG A 85 4.09 1.79 -7.78
CA ARG A 85 3.28 2.52 -8.77
C ARG A 85 2.19 1.63 -9.36
N LEU A 86 2.44 0.33 -9.56
CA LEU A 86 1.42 -0.65 -9.94
C LEU A 86 0.32 -0.74 -8.89
N PHE A 87 0.68 -0.87 -7.61
CA PHE A 87 -0.29 -0.89 -6.52
C PHE A 87 -1.11 0.40 -6.46
N THR A 88 -0.48 1.55 -6.68
CA THR A 88 -1.17 2.84 -6.78
C THR A 88 -2.23 2.85 -7.90
N ALA A 89 -1.94 2.22 -9.05
CA ALA A 89 -2.90 2.09 -10.14
C ALA A 89 -4.08 1.16 -9.77
N ILE A 90 -3.79 0.01 -9.14
CA ILE A 90 -4.82 -0.93 -8.65
C ILE A 90 -5.77 -0.24 -7.64
N VAL A 91 -5.22 0.57 -6.74
CA VAL A 91 -6.01 1.36 -5.79
C VAL A 91 -6.90 2.37 -6.54
N ALA A 92 -6.38 3.05 -7.55
CA ALA A 92 -7.16 4.00 -8.35
C ALA A 92 -8.32 3.31 -9.08
N GLU A 93 -8.10 2.12 -9.62
CA GLU A 93 -9.12 1.30 -10.28
C GLU A 93 -10.20 0.83 -9.30
N ALA A 94 -9.80 0.35 -8.12
CA ALA A 94 -10.75 -0.04 -7.07
C ALA A 94 -11.60 1.13 -6.58
N LEU A 95 -11.00 2.33 -6.43
CA LEU A 95 -11.74 3.55 -6.08
C LEU A 95 -12.71 3.97 -7.19
N LEU A 96 -12.30 3.86 -8.45
CA LEU A 96 -13.15 4.16 -9.60
C LEU A 96 -14.37 3.24 -9.67
N ASP A 97 -14.20 1.94 -9.44
CA ASP A 97 -15.30 0.96 -9.35
C ASP A 97 -16.28 1.32 -8.22
N GLY A 98 -15.77 1.93 -7.14
CA GLY A 98 -16.55 2.49 -6.03
C GLY A 98 -17.18 3.87 -6.31
N GLY A 99 -16.99 4.43 -7.51
CA GLY A 99 -17.52 5.73 -7.92
C GLY A 99 -16.66 6.95 -7.55
N ILE A 100 -15.43 6.74 -7.08
CA ILE A 100 -14.49 7.81 -6.70
C ILE A 100 -13.42 7.96 -7.78
N THR A 101 -13.56 9.01 -8.58
CA THR A 101 -12.56 9.36 -9.59
C THR A 101 -11.33 10.00 -8.93
N THR A 102 -10.16 9.43 -9.19
CA THR A 102 -8.88 9.98 -8.73
C THR A 102 -7.98 10.37 -9.90
N THR A 103 -7.03 11.26 -9.65
CA THR A 103 -5.89 11.51 -10.54
C THR A 103 -4.62 10.98 -9.89
N ARG A 104 -3.79 10.29 -10.67
CA ARG A 104 -2.51 9.75 -10.19
C ARG A 104 -1.37 10.67 -10.59
N GLN A 105 -0.53 11.04 -9.62
CA GLN A 105 0.74 11.71 -9.84
C GLN A 105 1.83 10.86 -9.21
N GLY A 106 2.45 10.00 -10.01
CA GLY A 106 3.41 9.06 -9.47
C GLY A 106 2.74 7.97 -8.60
N ASP A 107 3.02 7.99 -7.29
CA ASP A 107 2.59 7.07 -6.22
C ASP A 107 1.51 7.70 -5.34
N ASP A 108 1.18 8.95 -5.61
CA ASP A 108 0.11 9.67 -4.97
C ASP A 108 -1.16 9.64 -5.83
N LEU A 109 -2.29 9.42 -5.16
CA LEU A 109 -3.62 9.66 -5.69
C LEU A 109 -4.19 10.94 -5.11
N PHE A 110 -4.92 11.67 -5.94
CA PHE A 110 -5.60 12.89 -5.57
C PHE A 110 -7.09 12.75 -5.88
N VAL A 111 -7.93 13.30 -5.02
CA VAL A 111 -9.38 13.42 -5.21
C VAL A 111 -9.78 14.88 -5.05
N ASN A 112 -10.53 15.42 -6.02
CA ASN A 112 -10.95 16.82 -6.03
C ASN A 112 -9.78 17.82 -5.82
N GLY A 113 -8.61 17.52 -6.38
CA GLY A 113 -7.40 18.34 -6.28
C GLY A 113 -6.64 18.25 -4.95
N LYS A 114 -7.09 17.42 -4.00
CA LYS A 114 -6.41 17.19 -2.71
C LYS A 114 -5.75 15.81 -2.69
N LYS A 115 -4.54 15.72 -2.13
CA LYS A 115 -3.82 14.45 -1.94
C LYS A 115 -4.64 13.52 -1.04
N LEU A 116 -4.91 12.30 -1.51
CA LEU A 116 -5.73 11.30 -0.83
C LEU A 116 -4.87 10.23 -0.13
N THR A 117 -3.71 9.93 -0.72
CA THR A 117 -2.87 8.80 -0.30
C THR A 117 -1.48 9.25 0.13
N ILE A 118 -0.82 8.39 0.88
CA ILE A 118 0.61 8.42 1.14
C ILE A 118 1.20 7.08 0.73
N SER A 119 2.46 7.05 0.34
CA SER A 119 3.10 5.81 -0.08
C SER A 119 4.61 5.91 0.08
N ILE A 120 5.24 4.80 0.43
CA ILE A 120 6.70 4.69 0.42
C ILE A 120 7.10 3.27 0.07
N ALA A 121 8.22 3.14 -0.63
CA ALA A 121 8.81 1.88 -1.05
C ALA A 121 10.29 1.87 -0.71
N SER A 122 10.80 0.73 -0.25
CA SER A 122 12.23 0.54 0.00
C SER A 122 12.58 -0.95 0.04
N THR A 123 13.85 -1.25 0.27
CA THR A 123 14.33 -2.62 0.43
C THR A 123 15.08 -2.79 1.74
N SER A 124 14.93 -3.97 2.33
CA SER A 124 15.80 -4.48 3.36
C SER A 124 16.93 -5.29 2.72
N ALA A 125 17.78 -5.90 3.55
CA ALA A 125 18.80 -6.84 3.07
C ALA A 125 18.21 -8.14 2.48
N VAL A 126 16.92 -8.44 2.72
CA VAL A 126 16.32 -9.75 2.42
C VAL A 126 14.95 -9.66 1.74
N SER A 127 14.36 -8.46 1.61
CA SER A 127 13.01 -8.28 1.07
C SER A 127 12.78 -6.86 0.54
N GLN A 128 11.77 -6.72 -0.31
CA GLN A 128 11.20 -5.44 -0.71
C GLN A 128 10.00 -5.10 0.17
N LYS A 129 9.84 -3.82 0.52
CA LYS A 129 8.77 -3.32 1.39
C LYS A 129 8.06 -2.13 0.76
N ILE A 130 6.73 -2.14 0.84
CA ILE A 130 5.89 -1.01 0.45
C ILE A 130 4.91 -0.75 1.59
N HIS A 131 4.76 0.52 1.96
CA HIS A 131 3.63 1.02 2.74
C HIS A 131 2.79 1.91 1.83
N PHE A 132 1.47 1.76 1.94
CA PHE A 132 0.50 2.62 1.27
C PHE A 132 -0.62 2.97 2.23
N GLY A 133 -0.99 4.24 2.26
CA GLY A 133 -2.03 4.79 3.13
C GLY A 133 -3.11 5.51 2.34
N ILE A 134 -4.38 5.33 2.71
CA ILE A 134 -5.54 6.05 2.14
C ILE A 134 -6.31 6.72 3.26
N ASN A 135 -6.43 8.05 3.24
CA ASN A 135 -7.20 8.77 4.27
C ASN A 135 -8.68 8.38 4.22
N VAL A 136 -9.18 7.74 5.28
CA VAL A 136 -10.63 7.55 5.48
C VAL A 136 -11.26 8.88 5.88
N PHE A 137 -10.62 9.57 6.81
CA PHE A 137 -10.98 10.91 7.26
C PHE A 137 -9.71 11.75 7.47
N HIS A 138 -9.75 13.01 7.05
CA HIS A 138 -8.70 13.97 7.31
C HIS A 138 -9.21 15.41 7.15
N ASP A 139 -8.84 16.32 8.05
CA ASP A 139 -9.35 17.70 8.06
C ASP A 139 -8.90 18.53 6.84
N PHE A 140 -7.64 18.38 6.44
CA PHE A 140 -7.02 19.18 5.37
C PHE A 140 -6.94 18.46 3.99
N TYR A 141 -6.41 17.25 3.97
CA TYR A 141 -6.20 16.42 2.78
C TYR A 141 -7.50 15.79 2.24
N GLY A 142 -7.41 15.18 1.06
CA GLY A 142 -8.50 14.42 0.48
C GLY A 142 -8.76 13.17 1.33
N ASN A 143 -10.02 12.78 1.46
CA ASN A 143 -10.42 11.63 2.26
C ASN A 143 -11.63 10.91 1.64
N LEU A 144 -11.84 9.66 2.01
CA LEU A 144 -12.92 8.82 1.47
C LEU A 144 -14.31 9.26 1.96
N THR A 145 -14.42 9.73 3.20
CA THR A 145 -15.69 10.15 3.83
C THR A 145 -16.37 11.27 3.04
N ASP A 146 -15.62 12.31 2.67
CA ASP A 146 -16.09 13.45 1.87
C ASP A 146 -16.54 13.04 0.45
N ASN A 147 -16.17 11.84 0.02
CA ASN A 147 -16.49 11.27 -1.29
C ASN A 147 -17.51 10.12 -1.20
N GLY A 148 -18.27 10.01 -0.10
CA GLY A 148 -19.45 9.14 0.01
C GLY A 148 -19.15 7.68 0.41
N LEU A 149 -17.93 7.38 0.82
CA LEU A 149 -17.57 6.10 1.44
C LEU A 149 -17.76 6.20 2.96
N ASP A 150 -18.76 5.49 3.47
CA ASP A 150 -18.96 5.30 4.90
C ASP A 150 -18.00 4.25 5.48
N GLU A 151 -18.09 4.06 6.79
CA GLU A 151 -17.23 3.15 7.54
C GLU A 151 -17.30 1.69 7.05
N ALA A 152 -18.50 1.19 6.77
CA ALA A 152 -18.71 -0.19 6.36
C ALA A 152 -18.10 -0.45 4.98
N LYS A 153 -18.26 0.51 4.06
CA LYS A 153 -17.66 0.42 2.72
C LYS A 153 -16.14 0.56 2.76
N ALA A 154 -15.58 1.34 3.69
CA ALA A 154 -14.12 1.45 3.85
C ALA A 154 -13.48 0.10 4.22
N VAL A 155 -14.11 -0.71 5.07
CA VAL A 155 -13.67 -2.07 5.40
C VAL A 155 -13.76 -2.99 4.18
N GLY A 156 -14.86 -2.92 3.42
CA GLY A 156 -15.01 -3.69 2.18
C GLY A 156 -13.95 -3.34 1.13
N LEU A 157 -13.65 -2.06 0.97
CA LEU A 157 -12.63 -1.55 0.04
C LEU A 157 -11.23 -2.06 0.41
N LEU A 158 -10.92 -2.12 1.71
CA LEU A 158 -9.63 -2.60 2.20
C LEU A 158 -9.39 -4.06 1.78
N GLY A 159 -10.38 -4.94 1.94
CA GLY A 159 -10.30 -6.32 1.48
C GLY A 159 -10.23 -6.45 -0.04
N ASP A 160 -11.03 -5.66 -0.77
CA ASP A 160 -11.04 -5.67 -2.24
C ASP A 160 -9.66 -5.30 -2.82
N ILE A 161 -9.07 -4.18 -2.39
CA ILE A 161 -7.76 -3.72 -2.84
C ILE A 161 -6.68 -4.78 -2.56
N ALA A 162 -6.66 -5.35 -1.35
CA ALA A 162 -5.66 -6.36 -0.99
C ALA A 162 -5.76 -7.60 -1.88
N ASN A 163 -6.98 -8.08 -2.13
CA ASN A 163 -7.21 -9.25 -2.96
C ASN A 163 -6.92 -8.98 -4.45
N ARG A 164 -7.18 -7.77 -4.96
CA ARG A 164 -6.78 -7.38 -6.32
C ARG A 164 -5.27 -7.44 -6.50
N TYR A 165 -4.49 -6.98 -5.52
CA TYR A 165 -3.03 -7.07 -5.59
C TYR A 165 -2.52 -8.50 -5.56
N VAL A 166 -3.12 -9.37 -4.73
CA VAL A 166 -2.81 -10.80 -4.74
C VAL A 166 -3.12 -11.40 -6.11
N ALA A 167 -4.31 -11.12 -6.66
CA ALA A 167 -4.72 -11.63 -7.97
C ALA A 167 -3.79 -11.16 -9.10
N GLU A 168 -3.37 -9.89 -9.07
CA GLU A 168 -2.40 -9.32 -10.03
C GLU A 168 -1.10 -10.13 -10.03
N PHE A 169 -0.54 -10.40 -8.85
CA PHE A 169 0.70 -11.16 -8.75
C PHE A 169 0.54 -12.65 -9.05
N GLU A 170 -0.59 -13.26 -8.67
CA GLU A 170 -0.89 -14.62 -9.09
C GLU A 170 -1.00 -14.76 -10.63
N ASP A 171 -1.55 -13.76 -11.31
CA ASP A 171 -1.64 -13.76 -12.77
C ASP A 171 -0.28 -13.53 -13.42
N ILE A 172 0.51 -12.56 -12.93
CA ILE A 172 1.92 -12.37 -13.33
C ILE A 172 2.70 -13.68 -13.20
N GLU A 173 2.58 -14.37 -12.07
CA GLU A 173 3.25 -15.65 -11.82
C GLU A 173 2.82 -16.74 -12.82
N LYS A 174 1.52 -16.81 -13.18
CA LYS A 174 1.04 -17.73 -14.23
C LYS A 174 1.62 -17.35 -15.60
N ASP A 175 1.66 -16.06 -15.92
CA ASP A 175 2.14 -15.53 -17.20
C ASP A 175 3.64 -15.76 -17.40
N LEU A 176 4.42 -15.57 -16.34
CA LEU A 176 5.86 -15.86 -16.34
C LEU A 176 6.14 -17.34 -16.68
N ARG A 177 5.32 -18.27 -16.15
CA ARG A 177 5.52 -19.72 -16.34
C ARG A 177 4.98 -20.30 -17.64
N LYS A 178 4.19 -19.53 -18.39
CA LYS A 178 3.65 -19.93 -19.71
C LYS A 178 4.31 -19.21 -20.87
N SER A 179 5.23 -18.28 -20.59
CA SER A 179 5.98 -17.51 -21.59
C SER A 179 7.26 -18.24 -21.95
N ARG A 180 7.42 -18.61 -23.23
CA ARG A 180 8.67 -19.21 -23.71
C ARG A 180 9.82 -18.19 -23.65
N PRO A 181 11.06 -18.62 -23.32
CA PRO A 181 12.24 -17.78 -23.49
C PRO A 181 12.38 -17.28 -24.94
N LEU A 182 12.98 -16.10 -25.12
CA LEU A 182 13.16 -15.44 -26.43
C LEU A 182 14.30 -16.02 -27.28
N ASP A 183 14.67 -17.28 -27.06
CA ASP A 183 15.51 -18.05 -27.96
C ASP A 183 14.62 -18.61 -29.07
N VAL A 184 14.22 -17.70 -29.96
CA VAL A 184 13.44 -18.03 -31.14
C VAL A 184 14.29 -18.90 -32.07
N VAL A 185 13.84 -20.14 -32.32
CA VAL A 185 14.05 -20.85 -33.60
C VAL A 185 13.06 -20.30 -34.62
#